data_AF-A0A9P4TNW9-F1
#
_entry.id   AF-A0A9P4TNW9-F1
#
_cell.length_a   1.000
_cell.length_b   1.000
_cell.length_c   1.000
_cell.angle_alpha   90.00
_cell.angle_beta   90.00
_cell.angle_gamma   90.00
#
_symmetry.space_group_name_H-M   'P 1'
#
loop_
_entity.id
_entity.type
_entity.pdbx_description
1 polymer ?
#
loop_
_entity_poly.entity_id
_entity_poly.type
_entity_poly.pdbx_seq_one_letter_code
_entity_poly.pdbx_strand_id
1 'polypeptide(L)'
;MPFKYGQIRSENDDEQHPGPGRITFWSRVCDVTRKLQWPSIFLLLLVILSAQIQILHRQPASMPIGSDINSLVPTFGKSQKKFLKDTRYNSDHKTTASIAKAKEEWHKLAPKGGGFIEVPDYKSHTLPPPMHFNEMPQLRGKETFAIAVFHQMHYSRG
;
A
#
# COMPACT_ATOMS: atom_id res chain seq x y z
N MET A 1 2.66 2.43 -86.53
CA MET A 1 1.77 1.26 -86.74
C MET A 1 0.81 1.17 -85.56
N PRO A 2 -0.49 0.92 -85.82
CA PRO A 2 -1.57 1.23 -84.89
C PRO A 2 -1.73 0.17 -83.78
N PHE A 3 -2.08 0.64 -82.59
CA PHE A 3 -2.51 -0.23 -81.48
C PHE A 3 -3.87 -0.84 -81.82
N LYS A 4 -3.90 -2.17 -81.97
CA LYS A 4 -5.11 -2.98 -82.11
C LYS A 4 -5.76 -3.10 -80.73
N TYR A 5 -6.91 -2.46 -80.54
CA TYR A 5 -7.77 -2.76 -79.40
C TYR A 5 -8.38 -4.16 -79.60
N GLY A 6 -7.91 -5.12 -78.79
CA GLY A 6 -8.53 -6.42 -78.68
C GLY A 6 -9.80 -6.31 -77.84
N GLN A 7 -10.94 -6.22 -78.52
CA GLN A 7 -12.26 -6.40 -77.93
C GLN A 7 -12.40 -7.89 -77.57
N ILE A 8 -12.33 -8.24 -76.29
CA ILE A 8 -12.68 -9.58 -75.80
C ILE A 8 -13.96 -9.46 -74.99
N ARG A 9 -15.06 -9.61 -75.74
CA ARG A 9 -16.15 -10.56 -75.51
C ARG A 9 -16.52 -10.82 -74.03
N SER A 10 -17.64 -10.22 -73.64
CA SER A 10 -18.46 -10.67 -72.51
C SER A 10 -18.76 -12.16 -72.66
N GLU A 11 -18.31 -12.96 -71.72
CA GLU A 11 -18.71 -14.35 -71.60
C GLU A 11 -18.96 -14.66 -70.12
N ASN A 12 -20.26 -14.74 -69.82
CA ASN A 12 -20.93 -15.48 -68.76
C ASN A 12 -20.59 -15.11 -67.32
N ASP A 13 -21.54 -14.40 -66.71
CA ASP A 13 -21.95 -14.61 -65.33
C ASP A 13 -22.25 -16.12 -65.13
N ASP A 14 -21.21 -16.92 -64.90
CA ASP A 14 -21.39 -18.15 -64.15
C ASP A 14 -21.76 -17.70 -62.73
N GLU A 15 -23.06 -17.60 -62.49
CA GLU A 15 -23.67 -17.73 -61.18
C GLU A 15 -23.21 -19.07 -60.57
N GLN A 16 -21.99 -19.07 -60.06
CA GLN A 16 -21.51 -20.09 -59.17
C GLN A 16 -22.20 -19.83 -57.84
N HIS A 17 -23.47 -20.22 -57.77
CA HIS A 17 -24.14 -20.43 -56.50
C HIS A 17 -23.16 -21.23 -55.64
N PRO A 18 -22.70 -20.70 -54.48
CA PRO A 18 -22.02 -21.54 -53.53
C PRO A 18 -23.06 -22.58 -53.13
N GLY A 19 -22.96 -23.79 -53.71
CA GLY A 19 -23.77 -24.93 -53.33
C GLY A 19 -23.72 -25.07 -51.81
N PRO A 20 -24.78 -25.57 -51.16
CA PRO A 20 -24.95 -25.49 -49.71
C PRO A 20 -23.73 -26.09 -49.04
N GLY A 21 -22.80 -25.22 -48.63
CA GLY A 21 -21.55 -25.62 -48.01
C GLY A 21 -21.94 -26.41 -46.78
N ARG A 22 -21.53 -27.69 -46.73
CA ARG A 22 -21.77 -28.57 -45.58
C ARG A 22 -21.43 -27.77 -44.33
N ILE A 23 -22.46 -27.37 -43.60
CA ILE A 23 -22.33 -26.64 -42.35
C ILE A 23 -21.70 -27.65 -41.40
N THR A 24 -20.37 -27.63 -41.31
CA THR A 24 -19.64 -28.51 -40.42
C THR A 24 -20.07 -28.16 -39.00
N PHE A 25 -20.29 -29.19 -38.18
CA PHE A 25 -20.69 -29.04 -36.78
C PHE A 25 -19.85 -27.96 -36.04
N TRP A 26 -18.58 -27.83 -36.42
CA TRP A 26 -17.64 -26.81 -35.96
C TRP A 26 -18.02 -25.36 -36.25
N SER A 27 -18.60 -25.03 -37.41
CA SER A 27 -19.02 -23.64 -37.70
C SER A 27 -20.22 -23.22 -36.85
N ARG A 28 -21.16 -24.15 -36.60
CA ARG A 28 -22.27 -23.92 -35.66
C ARG A 28 -21.78 -23.73 -34.22
N VAL A 29 -20.80 -24.52 -33.80
CA VAL A 29 -20.20 -24.38 -32.46
C VAL A 29 -19.49 -23.03 -32.33
N CYS A 30 -18.70 -22.60 -33.33
CA CYS A 30 -18.04 -21.29 -33.32
C CYS A 30 -19.02 -20.11 -33.32
N ASP A 31 -20.13 -20.20 -34.04
CA ASP A 31 -21.16 -19.15 -34.01
C ASP A 31 -21.90 -19.09 -32.68
N VAL A 32 -22.13 -20.24 -32.04
CA VAL A 32 -22.73 -20.29 -30.69
C VAL A 32 -21.79 -19.70 -29.66
N THR A 33 -20.49 -20.02 -29.69
CA THR A 33 -19.51 -19.47 -28.75
C THR A 33 -19.33 -17.96 -28.92
N ARG A 34 -19.32 -17.45 -30.16
CA ARG A 34 -19.27 -16.00 -30.42
C ARG A 34 -20.53 -15.27 -29.91
N LYS A 35 -21.70 -15.91 -30.02
CA LYS A 35 -22.95 -15.38 -29.47
C LYS A 35 -23.02 -15.45 -27.95
N LEU A 36 -22.38 -16.46 -27.32
CA LEU A 36 -22.33 -16.60 -25.86
C LEU A 36 -21.27 -15.72 -25.19
N GLN A 37 -20.25 -15.27 -25.94
CA GLN A 37 -19.15 -14.48 -25.39
C GLN A 37 -19.63 -13.19 -24.72
N TRP A 38 -20.53 -12.45 -25.37
CA TRP A 38 -21.08 -11.20 -24.84
C TRP A 38 -21.91 -11.36 -23.57
N PRO A 39 -22.92 -12.26 -23.49
CA PRO A 39 -23.66 -12.46 -22.26
C PRO A 39 -22.78 -13.04 -21.15
N SER A 40 -21.80 -13.89 -21.47
CA SER A 40 -20.85 -14.41 -20.48
C SER A 40 -19.99 -13.29 -19.89
N ILE A 41 -19.45 -12.39 -20.71
CA ILE A 41 -18.66 -11.23 -20.24
C ILE A 41 -19.55 -10.31 -19.40
N PHE A 42 -20.78 -10.05 -19.84
CA PHE A 42 -21.72 -9.20 -19.11
C PHE A 42 -22.06 -9.79 -17.73
N LEU A 43 -22.31 -11.10 -17.65
CA LEU A 43 -22.57 -11.80 -16.39
C LEU A 43 -21.35 -11.74 -15.47
N LEU A 44 -20.14 -11.97 -16.00
CA LEU A 44 -18.90 -11.84 -15.25
C LEU A 44 -18.73 -10.42 -14.69
N LEU A 45 -18.96 -9.39 -15.50
CA LEU A 45 -18.87 -7.99 -15.08
C LEU A 45 -19.90 -7.66 -14.00
N LEU A 46 -21.13 -8.18 -14.10
CA LEU A 46 -22.15 -8.03 -13.06
C LEU A 46 -21.73 -8.69 -11.75
N VAL A 47 -21.17 -9.90 -11.82
CA VAL A 47 -20.66 -10.59 -10.64
C VAL A 47 -19.54 -9.77 -9.99
N ILE A 48 -18.57 -9.29 -10.76
CA ILE A 48 -17.47 -8.44 -10.26
C ILE A 48 -18.03 -7.16 -9.64
N LEU A 49 -18.94 -6.46 -10.33
CA LEU A 49 -19.53 -5.23 -9.83
C LEU A 49 -20.30 -5.46 -8.52
N SER A 50 -21.10 -6.52 -8.45
CA SER A 50 -21.84 -6.88 -7.24
C SER A 50 -20.90 -7.18 -6.06
N ALA A 51 -19.79 -7.88 -6.32
CA ALA A 51 -18.76 -8.13 -5.32
C ALA A 51 -18.11 -6.82 -4.82
N GLN A 52 -17.77 -5.90 -5.73
CA GLN A 52 -17.20 -4.59 -5.37
C GLN A 52 -18.18 -3.76 -4.53
N ILE A 53 -19.47 -3.73 -4.89
CA ILE A 53 -20.52 -3.05 -4.13
C ILE A 53 -20.65 -3.68 -2.74
N GLN A 54 -20.67 -5.01 -2.63
CA GLN A 54 -20.74 -5.69 -1.34
C GLN A 54 -19.53 -5.38 -0.46
N ILE A 55 -18.32 -5.34 -1.02
CA ILE A 55 -17.10 -4.96 -0.29
C ILE A 55 -17.19 -3.52 0.20
N LEU A 56 -17.67 -2.61 -0.66
CA LEU A 56 -17.84 -1.20 -0.31
C LEU A 56 -18.87 -1.00 0.80
N HIS A 57 -20.01 -1.69 0.73
CA HIS A 57 -21.05 -1.63 1.78
C HIS A 57 -20.60 -2.26 3.10
N ARG A 58 -19.63 -3.18 3.08
CA ARG A 58 -19.02 -3.75 4.28
C ARG A 58 -17.93 -2.87 4.88
N GLN A 59 -17.50 -1.80 4.20
CA GLN A 59 -16.54 -0.87 4.77
C GLN A 59 -17.21 -0.02 5.85
N PRO A 60 -16.54 0.21 6.99
CA PRO A 60 -17.07 1.04 8.05
C PRO A 60 -17.27 2.48 7.56
N ALA A 61 -18.42 3.08 7.88
CA ALA A 61 -18.80 4.43 7.45
C ALA A 61 -17.82 5.53 7.89
N SER A 62 -17.00 5.26 8.91
CA SER A 62 -15.91 6.12 9.34
C SER A 62 -14.70 5.28 9.71
N MET A 63 -13.62 5.42 8.95
CA MET A 63 -12.33 4.86 9.32
C MET A 63 -11.66 5.79 10.35
N PRO A 64 -11.28 5.29 11.54
CA PRO A 64 -10.55 6.10 12.52
C PRO A 64 -9.26 6.64 11.91
N ILE A 65 -8.97 7.94 12.06
CA ILE A 65 -7.71 8.54 11.57
C ILE A 65 -6.51 7.72 12.07
N GLY A 66 -5.69 7.24 11.12
CA GLY A 66 -4.52 6.39 11.41
C GLY A 66 -4.87 4.95 11.80
N SER A 67 -6.01 4.38 11.38
CA SER A 67 -6.23 2.93 11.42
C SER A 67 -5.80 2.28 10.11
N ASP A 68 -5.47 1.00 10.19
CA ASP A 68 -5.15 0.20 9.02
C ASP A 68 -6.41 -0.40 8.39
N ILE A 69 -6.47 -0.39 7.05
CA ILE A 69 -7.54 -0.97 6.24
C ILE A 69 -7.45 -2.50 6.24
N ASN A 70 -6.22 -3.01 6.25
CA ASN A 70 -5.94 -4.44 6.03
C ASN A 70 -5.84 -5.24 7.33
N SER A 71 -6.02 -4.59 8.49
CA SER A 71 -5.84 -5.20 9.81
C SER A 71 -4.48 -5.87 10.01
N LEU A 72 -3.46 -5.47 9.24
CA LEU A 72 -2.07 -5.91 9.39
C LEU A 72 -1.45 -5.30 10.65
N VAL A 73 -1.90 -4.11 11.04
CA VAL A 73 -1.45 -3.42 12.25
C VAL A 73 -2.46 -3.60 13.38
N PRO A 74 -2.05 -4.06 14.57
CA PRO A 74 -2.94 -4.19 15.72
C PRO A 74 -3.53 -2.84 16.13
N THR A 75 -4.74 -2.89 16.70
CA THR A 75 -5.45 -1.68 17.14
C THR A 75 -4.86 -1.19 18.45
N PHE A 76 -4.13 -0.07 18.41
CA PHE A 76 -3.61 0.59 19.62
C PHE A 76 -4.62 1.58 20.18
N GLY A 77 -4.64 1.73 21.51
CA GLY A 77 -5.41 2.80 22.16
C GLY A 77 -4.92 4.17 21.70
N LYS A 78 -5.82 4.98 21.13
CA LYS A 78 -5.51 6.34 20.65
C LYS A 78 -5.90 7.35 21.72
N SER A 79 -5.00 8.26 22.04
CA SER A 79 -5.30 9.44 22.86
C SER A 79 -5.00 10.70 22.07
N GLN A 80 -5.95 11.63 22.03
CA GLN A 80 -5.73 12.93 21.40
C GLN A 80 -4.96 13.80 22.38
N LYS A 81 -3.72 14.16 22.03
CA LYS A 81 -2.94 15.14 22.79
C LYS A 81 -2.94 16.47 22.05
N LYS A 82 -3.29 17.53 22.77
CA LYS A 82 -3.13 18.91 22.27
C LYS A 82 -1.68 19.31 22.44
N PHE A 83 -0.99 19.56 21.34
CA PHE A 83 0.35 20.13 21.38
C PHE A 83 0.22 21.65 21.51
N LEU A 84 0.67 22.18 22.64
CA LEU A 84 0.82 23.62 22.83
C LEU A 84 2.22 24.03 22.39
N LYS A 85 2.36 25.28 21.93
CA LYS A 85 3.66 25.85 21.63
C LYS A 85 4.51 25.83 22.89
N ASP A 86 5.53 24.98 22.91
CA ASP A 86 6.51 24.92 23.98
C ASP A 86 7.82 25.54 23.50
N THR A 87 8.16 26.71 24.01
CA THR A 87 9.37 27.43 23.63
C THR A 87 10.59 27.05 24.47
N ARG A 88 10.44 26.17 25.46
CA ARG A 88 11.55 25.77 26.35
C ARG A 88 12.68 25.05 25.61
N TYR A 89 12.33 24.39 24.50
CA TYR A 89 13.26 23.64 23.65
C TYR A 89 13.91 24.50 22.55
N ASN A 90 13.51 25.76 22.42
CA ASN A 90 14.02 26.68 21.42
C ASN A 90 15.10 27.57 22.05
N SER A 91 16.28 27.62 21.41
CA SER A 91 17.31 28.59 21.76
C SER A 91 17.14 29.84 20.89
N ASP A 92 17.47 31.02 21.45
CA ASP A 92 17.66 32.23 20.66
C ASP A 92 18.94 32.19 19.79
N HIS A 93 19.83 31.21 20.03
CA HIS A 93 21.14 31.03 19.41
C HIS A 93 22.07 32.26 19.48
N LYS A 94 21.76 33.22 20.36
CA LYS A 94 22.54 34.46 20.56
C LYS A 94 23.39 34.37 21.81
N THR A 95 22.89 33.71 22.86
CA THR A 95 23.60 33.60 24.13
C THR A 95 23.97 32.15 24.44
N THR A 96 25.16 31.95 25.00
CA THR A 96 25.59 30.63 25.50
C THR A 96 24.64 30.11 26.58
N ALA A 97 24.09 31.01 27.40
CA ALA A 97 23.08 30.68 28.40
C ALA A 97 21.78 30.12 27.79
N SER A 98 21.25 30.72 26.72
CA SER A 98 20.06 30.22 26.02
C SER A 98 20.32 28.85 25.40
N ILE A 99 21.48 28.65 24.76
CA ILE A 99 21.85 27.37 24.16
C ILE A 99 21.97 26.28 25.24
N ALA A 100 22.63 26.59 26.36
CA ALA A 100 22.77 25.66 27.48
C ALA A 100 21.41 25.28 28.08
N LYS A 101 20.51 26.26 28.27
CA LYS A 101 19.17 26.04 28.80
C LYS A 101 18.33 25.15 27.87
N ALA A 102 18.30 25.46 26.57
CA ALA A 102 17.58 24.65 25.60
C ALA A 102 18.14 23.21 25.57
N LYS A 103 19.48 23.06 25.61
CA LYS A 103 20.13 21.74 25.67
C LYS A 103 19.75 20.96 26.92
N GLU A 104 19.66 21.60 28.09
CA GLU A 104 19.22 20.95 29.33
C GLU A 104 17.78 20.44 29.21
N GLU A 105 16.88 21.24 28.65
CA GLU A 105 15.49 20.82 28.41
C GLU A 105 15.42 19.63 27.44
N TRP A 106 16.21 19.64 26.36
CA TRP A 106 16.33 18.48 25.46
C TRP A 106 16.87 17.24 26.16
N HIS A 107 17.83 17.37 27.08
CA HIS A 107 18.33 16.24 27.86
C HIS A 107 17.28 15.63 28.80
N LYS A 108 16.30 16.42 29.26
CA LYS A 108 15.16 15.90 30.06
C LYS A 108 14.23 15.00 29.23
N LEU A 109 14.18 15.19 27.91
CA LEU A 109 13.40 14.35 27.00
C LEU A 109 14.14 13.08 26.57
N ALA A 110 15.47 13.12 26.57
CA ALA A 110 16.25 11.96 26.16
C ALA A 110 16.01 10.79 27.13
N PRO A 111 15.70 9.58 26.63
CA PRO A 111 15.57 8.42 27.50
C PRO A 111 16.90 8.18 28.22
N LYS A 112 16.80 7.99 29.55
CA LYS A 112 17.95 7.61 30.38
C LYS A 112 18.52 6.30 29.85
N GLY A 113 19.84 6.19 29.78
CA GLY A 113 20.52 5.00 29.25
C GLY A 113 20.92 5.09 27.78
N GLY A 114 20.79 6.26 27.12
CA GLY A 114 21.39 6.48 25.80
C GLY A 114 20.76 5.64 24.69
N GLY A 115 19.50 5.25 24.85
CA GLY A 115 18.81 4.34 23.95
C GLY A 115 18.89 2.86 24.36
N PHE A 116 19.49 2.54 25.50
CA PHE A 116 19.48 1.19 26.06
C PHE A 116 18.67 1.12 27.35
N ILE A 117 17.86 0.08 27.51
CA ILE A 117 17.12 -0.20 28.73
C ILE A 117 17.38 -1.62 29.21
N GLU A 118 17.38 -1.79 30.52
CA GLU A 118 17.40 -3.10 31.18
C GLU A 118 15.96 -3.55 31.43
N VAL A 119 15.64 -4.80 31.09
CA VAL A 119 14.32 -5.40 31.35
C VAL A 119 14.50 -6.62 32.25
N PRO A 120 14.31 -6.47 33.58
CA PRO A 120 14.61 -7.54 34.54
C PRO A 120 13.86 -8.86 34.32
N ASP A 121 12.63 -8.81 33.81
CA ASP A 121 11.80 -9.99 33.52
C ASP A 121 11.35 -10.01 32.06
N TYR A 122 12.31 -9.94 31.12
CA TYR A 122 12.00 -9.89 29.70
C TYR A 122 11.25 -11.13 29.18
N LYS A 123 11.37 -12.27 29.88
CA LYS A 123 10.72 -13.54 29.51
C LYS A 123 9.20 -13.50 29.68
N SER A 124 8.68 -12.60 30.51
CA SER A 124 7.24 -12.35 30.64
C SER A 124 6.65 -11.58 29.43
N HIS A 125 7.48 -11.13 28.50
CA HIS A 125 7.10 -10.34 27.34
C HIS A 125 7.53 -11.01 26.03
N THR A 126 6.81 -10.73 24.95
CA THR A 126 7.22 -11.13 23.59
C THR A 126 8.26 -10.14 23.06
N LEU A 127 9.51 -10.27 23.53
CA LEU A 127 10.64 -9.45 23.14
C LEU A 127 11.69 -10.28 22.37
N PRO A 128 12.50 -9.66 21.50
CA PRO A 128 13.64 -10.35 20.89
C PRO A 128 14.67 -10.79 21.95
N PRO A 129 15.66 -11.61 21.59
CA PRO A 129 16.75 -11.93 22.51
C PRO A 129 17.49 -10.67 22.99
N PRO A 130 17.89 -10.60 24.27
CA PRO A 130 18.60 -9.45 24.82
C PRO A 130 20.03 -9.34 24.29
N MET A 131 20.54 -8.11 24.25
CA MET A 131 21.93 -7.82 23.94
C MET A 131 22.79 -7.88 25.21
N HIS A 132 24.01 -8.39 25.05
CA HIS A 132 24.96 -8.56 26.14
C HIS A 132 26.21 -7.72 25.86
N PHE A 133 26.51 -6.77 26.76
CA PHE A 133 27.68 -5.90 26.64
C PHE A 133 28.71 -6.24 27.72
N ASN A 134 29.66 -7.12 27.38
CA ASN A 134 30.70 -7.55 28.31
C ASN A 134 31.82 -6.52 28.50
N GLU A 135 31.97 -5.61 27.54
CA GLU A 135 33.02 -4.58 27.51
C GLU A 135 32.65 -3.33 28.33
N MET A 136 31.35 -3.11 28.60
CA MET A 136 30.86 -1.98 29.37
C MET A 136 30.57 -2.41 30.82
N PRO A 137 31.36 -1.98 31.81
CA PRO A 137 31.18 -2.41 33.20
C PRO A 137 29.76 -2.20 33.74
N GLN A 138 29.12 -1.10 33.34
CA GLN A 138 27.77 -0.73 33.77
C GLN A 138 26.63 -1.59 33.19
N LEU A 139 26.88 -2.35 32.11
CA LEU A 139 25.89 -3.20 31.43
C LEU A 139 26.19 -4.70 31.54
N ARG A 140 27.28 -5.06 32.23
CA ARG A 140 27.74 -6.44 32.32
C ARG A 140 26.73 -7.32 33.07
N GLY A 141 26.32 -8.42 32.44
CA GLY A 141 25.35 -9.36 33.02
C GLY A 141 23.91 -8.86 33.03
N LYS A 142 23.60 -7.75 32.37
CA LYS A 142 22.25 -7.18 32.27
C LYS A 142 21.58 -7.53 30.95
N GLU A 143 20.31 -7.88 31.04
CA GLU A 143 19.47 -8.15 29.88
C GLU A 143 19.04 -6.83 29.23
N THR A 144 19.80 -6.41 28.23
CA THR A 144 19.75 -5.05 27.67
C THR A 144 19.06 -5.01 26.31
N PHE A 145 18.21 -4.01 26.09
CA PHE A 145 17.46 -3.81 24.85
C PHE A 145 17.71 -2.42 24.29
N ALA A 146 17.79 -2.29 22.96
CA ALA A 146 17.88 -1.00 22.28
C ALA A 146 16.47 -0.46 22.02
N ILE A 147 16.27 0.80 22.32
CA ILE A 147 15.10 1.59 21.96
C ILE A 147 15.51 2.59 20.89
N ALA A 148 14.86 2.48 19.73
CA ALA A 148 14.92 3.52 18.71
C ALA A 148 13.75 4.50 18.93
N VAL A 149 14.04 5.75 19.27
CA VAL A 149 13.03 6.82 19.35
C VAL A 149 13.13 7.68 18.10
N PHE A 150 12.17 7.53 17.20
CA PHE A 150 12.09 8.37 16.00
C PHE A 150 11.31 9.64 16.32
N HIS A 151 11.95 10.80 16.15
CA HIS A 151 11.29 12.10 16.18
C HIS A 151 10.98 12.52 14.74
N GLN A 152 9.70 12.66 14.40
CA GLN A 152 9.32 13.39 13.19
C GLN A 152 9.13 14.87 13.56
N MET A 153 10.13 15.70 13.23
CA MET A 153 9.93 17.15 13.27
C MET A 153 9.13 17.57 12.04
N HIS A 154 7.84 17.81 12.23
CA HIS A 154 6.99 18.45 11.23
C HIS A 154 7.08 19.95 11.39
N TYR A 155 7.66 20.64 10.40
CA TYR A 155 7.66 22.09 10.35
C TYR A 155 6.28 22.58 9.90
N SER A 156 5.44 23.06 10.81
CA SER A 156 4.24 23.81 10.43
C SER A 156 4.67 25.21 10.01
N ARG A 157 4.59 25.53 8.71
CA ARG A 157 4.57 26.92 8.26
C ARG A 157 3.27 27.54 8.77
N GLY A 158 3.37 28.43 9.75
CA GLY A 158 2.34 29.41 10.07
C GLY A 158 2.48 30.62 9.15
#